data_AF-A0A839IYD7-F1
#
_entry.id   AF-A0A839IYD7-F1
#
_cell.length_a   1.000
_cell.length_b   1.000
_cell.length_c   1.000
_cell.angle_alpha   90.00
_cell.angle_beta   90.00
_cell.angle_gamma   90.00
#
_symmetry.space_group_name_H-M   'P 1'
#
loop_
_entity.id
_entity.type
_entity.pdbx_description
1 polymer ?
#
loop_
_entity_poly.entity_id
_entity_poly.type
_entity_poly.pdbx_seq_one_letter_code
_entity_poly.pdbx_strand_id
1 'polypeptide(L)'
;LARKSLTFGSLFDILTDTARTSAMLFAVLIGALIFSNFINRAGLPSELLDFVNGLDVSPMMVIMVILLIYIILGMVFESLSMLLLTVPIFFPLVESLGFDLVWFGIVVVVVTEISLITPPVGMNVFVLSAVLKDVKAGTIFKGVTPFWCADIIRLALITFISSISLFLP
;
A
#
# COMPACT_ATOMS: atom_id res chain seq x y z
N LEU A 1 -15.61 19.81 -22.31
CA LEU A 1 -16.35 20.08 -23.57
C LEU A 1 -16.72 21.55 -23.77
N ALA A 2 -17.14 22.29 -22.74
CA ALA A 2 -17.51 23.72 -22.84
C ALA A 2 -16.35 24.72 -23.11
N ARG A 3 -15.07 24.31 -22.98
CA ARG A 3 -13.89 25.16 -23.26
C ARG A 3 -13.35 25.07 -24.70
N LYS A 4 -14.00 24.31 -25.59
CA LYS A 4 -13.59 24.07 -27.01
C LYS A 4 -12.15 23.53 -27.23
N SER A 5 -11.45 23.10 -26.19
CA SER A 5 -10.07 22.61 -26.26
C SER A 5 -9.93 21.11 -26.57
N LEU A 6 -11.04 20.37 -26.64
CA LEU A 6 -11.06 18.92 -26.92
C LEU A 6 -11.49 18.71 -28.37
N THR A 7 -10.55 18.34 -29.24
CA THR A 7 -10.81 17.81 -30.58
C THR A 7 -11.06 16.30 -30.51
N PHE A 8 -11.73 15.72 -31.51
CA PHE A 8 -11.91 14.26 -31.60
C PHE A 8 -10.59 13.49 -31.56
N GLY A 9 -9.52 14.02 -32.19
CA GLY A 9 -8.17 13.46 -32.09
C GLY A 9 -7.65 13.47 -30.65
N SER A 10 -7.66 14.63 -29.98
CA SER A 10 -7.20 14.73 -28.58
C SER A 10 -8.02 13.85 -27.63
N LEU A 11 -9.32 13.66 -27.89
CA LEU A 11 -10.18 12.79 -27.10
C LEU A 11 -9.75 11.32 -27.26
N PHE A 12 -9.48 10.88 -28.50
CA PHE A 12 -9.02 9.53 -28.77
C PHE A 12 -7.64 9.25 -28.16
N ASP A 13 -6.73 10.23 -28.22
CA ASP A 13 -5.41 10.12 -27.60
C ASP A 13 -5.52 9.95 -26.08
N ILE A 14 -6.30 10.81 -25.41
CA ILE A 14 -6.52 10.74 -23.95
C ILE A 14 -7.16 9.40 -23.54
N LEU A 15 -8.15 8.92 -24.31
CA LEU A 15 -8.78 7.63 -24.05
C LEU A 15 -7.78 6.47 -24.20
N THR A 16 -6.91 6.53 -25.21
CA THR A 16 -5.89 5.51 -25.47
C THR A 16 -4.84 5.48 -24.35
N ASP A 17 -4.36 6.65 -23.89
CA ASP A 17 -3.41 6.74 -22.79
C ASP A 17 -4.00 6.26 -21.46
N THR A 18 -5.27 6.60 -21.20
CA THR A 18 -6.01 6.11 -20.04
C THR A 18 -6.17 4.59 -20.12
N ALA A 19 -6.58 4.06 -21.28
CA ALA A 19 -6.74 2.62 -21.49
C ALA A 19 -5.43 1.87 -21.33
N ARG A 20 -4.30 2.42 -21.79
CA ARG A 20 -2.97 1.82 -21.59
C ARG A 20 -2.61 1.74 -20.11
N THR A 21 -2.85 2.81 -19.35
CA THR A 21 -2.59 2.84 -17.92
C THR A 21 -3.44 1.80 -17.19
N SER A 22 -4.75 1.76 -17.48
CA SER A 22 -5.65 0.75 -16.92
C SER A 22 -5.25 -0.68 -17.30
N ALA A 23 -4.82 -0.92 -18.54
CA ALA A 23 -4.37 -2.23 -18.99
C ALA A 23 -3.13 -2.73 -18.23
N MET A 24 -2.19 -1.84 -17.91
CA MET A 24 -1.04 -2.18 -17.06
C MET A 24 -1.50 -2.59 -15.65
N LEU A 25 -2.42 -1.84 -15.04
CA LEU A 25 -2.99 -2.18 -13.73
C LEU A 25 -3.71 -3.54 -13.76
N PHE A 26 -4.51 -3.81 -14.79
CA PHE A 26 -5.17 -5.10 -14.98
C PHE A 26 -4.18 -6.24 -15.18
N ALA A 27 -3.07 -6.04 -15.89
CA ALA A 27 -2.04 -7.06 -16.04
C ALA A 27 -1.41 -7.43 -14.69
N VAL A 28 -1.10 -6.43 -13.85
CA VAL A 28 -0.60 -6.65 -12.48
C VAL A 28 -1.65 -7.36 -11.63
N LEU A 29 -2.92 -6.96 -11.70
CA LEU A 29 -4.04 -7.62 -11.01
C LEU A 29 -4.16 -9.10 -11.39
N ILE A 30 -4.10 -9.43 -12.68
CA ILE A 30 -4.16 -10.82 -13.14
C ILE A 30 -2.96 -11.61 -12.60
N GLY A 31 -1.75 -11.05 -12.68
CA GLY A 31 -0.54 -11.68 -12.13
C GLY A 31 -0.64 -11.93 -10.63
N ALA A 32 -1.15 -10.96 -9.87
CA ALA A 32 -1.40 -11.06 -8.44
C ALA A 32 -2.44 -12.13 -8.08
N LEU A 33 -3.52 -12.26 -8.86
CA LEU A 33 -4.52 -13.31 -8.65
C LEU A 33 -3.94 -14.70 -8.91
N ILE A 34 -3.13 -14.85 -9.96
CA ILE A 34 -2.42 -16.11 -10.24
C ILE A 34 -1.44 -16.43 -9.11
N PHE A 35 -0.67 -15.44 -8.67
CA PHE A 35 0.29 -15.56 -7.57
C PHE A 35 -0.41 -15.92 -6.25
N SER A 36 -1.54 -15.28 -5.94
CA SER A 36 -2.40 -15.62 -4.79
C SER A 36 -2.80 -17.09 -4.80
N ASN A 37 -3.30 -17.58 -5.94
CA ASN A 37 -3.68 -18.98 -6.07
C ASN A 37 -2.48 -19.92 -5.90
N PHE A 38 -1.32 -19.54 -6.44
CA PHE A 38 -0.08 -20.30 -6.27
C PHE A 38 0.35 -20.37 -4.80
N ILE A 39 0.41 -19.24 -4.11
CA ILE A 39 0.79 -19.13 -2.69
C ILE A 39 -0.13 -19.95 -1.79
N ASN A 40 -1.45 -19.86 -2.02
CA ASN A 40 -2.43 -20.64 -1.28
C ASN A 40 -2.27 -22.15 -1.53
N ARG A 41 -2.03 -22.56 -2.78
CA ARG A 41 -1.79 -23.98 -3.11
C ARG A 41 -0.44 -24.49 -2.61
N ALA A 42 0.56 -23.62 -2.55
CA ALA A 42 1.89 -23.94 -2.02
C ALA A 42 1.89 -24.13 -0.50
N GLY A 43 0.82 -23.76 0.21
CA GLY A 43 0.74 -23.89 1.67
C GLY A 43 1.53 -22.82 2.43
N LEU A 44 1.96 -21.75 1.75
CA LEU A 44 2.78 -20.72 2.39
C LEU A 44 2.06 -20.01 3.56
N PRO A 45 0.76 -19.69 3.50
CA PRO A 45 0.07 -19.11 4.65
C PRO A 45 0.09 -20.02 5.89
N SER A 46 -0.11 -21.34 5.71
CA SER A 46 -0.03 -22.31 6.82
C SER A 46 1.37 -22.46 7.37
N GLU A 47 2.40 -22.53 6.52
CA GLU A 47 3.79 -22.60 6.99
C GLU A 47 4.20 -21.34 7.76
N LEU A 48 3.74 -20.17 7.30
CA LEU A 48 4.03 -18.89 7.94
C LEU A 48 3.33 -18.77 9.30
N LEU A 49 2.11 -19.30 9.41
CA LEU A 49 1.41 -19.44 10.70
C LEU A 49 2.15 -20.36 11.66
N ASP A 50 2.58 -21.53 11.19
CA ASP A 50 3.32 -22.49 12.02
C ASP A 50 4.65 -21.89 12.51
N PHE A 51 5.34 -21.14 11.63
CA PHE A 51 6.55 -20.39 12.00
C PHE A 51 6.27 -19.36 13.09
N VAL A 52 5.20 -18.56 12.95
CA VAL A 52 4.81 -17.54 13.94
C VAL A 52 4.40 -18.18 15.26
N ASN A 53 3.60 -19.26 15.21
CA ASN A 53 3.18 -20.00 16.40
C ASN A 53 4.37 -20.64 17.12
N GLY A 54 5.39 -21.09 16.38
CA GLY A 54 6.63 -21.61 16.93
C GLY A 54 7.49 -20.57 17.66
N LEU A 55 7.28 -19.27 17.39
CA LEU A 55 7.98 -18.18 18.08
C LEU A 55 7.30 -17.76 19.40
N ASP A 56 6.09 -18.26 19.70
CA ASP A 56 5.28 -17.91 20.88
C ASP A 56 5.11 -16.39 21.07
N VAL A 57 4.99 -15.67 19.95
CA VAL A 57 4.82 -14.21 19.92
C VAL A 57 3.35 -13.82 19.93
N SER A 58 3.04 -12.64 20.48
CA SER A 58 1.66 -12.14 20.47
C SER A 58 1.20 -11.85 19.02
N PRO A 59 -0.08 -12.11 18.67
CA PRO A 59 -0.62 -11.78 17.34
C PRO A 59 -0.42 -10.32 16.95
N MET A 60 -0.46 -9.40 17.93
CA MET A 60 -0.19 -7.98 17.72
C MET A 60 1.26 -7.71 17.28
N MET A 61 2.23 -8.45 17.81
CA MET A 61 3.62 -8.33 17.35
C MET A 61 3.75 -8.70 15.88
N VAL A 62 3.01 -9.72 15.43
CA VAL A 62 2.98 -10.14 14.02
C VAL A 62 2.44 -9.02 13.14
N ILE A 63 1.35 -8.37 13.55
CA ILE A 63 0.84 -7.17 12.86
C ILE A 63 1.91 -6.09 12.78
N MET A 64 2.59 -5.77 13.88
CA MET A 64 3.63 -4.73 13.88
C MET A 64 4.77 -5.05 12.90
N VAL A 65 5.17 -6.32 12.79
CA VAL A 65 6.14 -6.78 11.79
C VAL A 65 5.61 -6.61 10.37
N ILE A 66 4.34 -6.96 10.12
CA ILE A 66 3.70 -6.74 8.82
C ILE A 66 3.72 -5.24 8.46
N LEU A 67 3.34 -4.35 9.38
CA LEU A 67 3.37 -2.91 9.15
C LEU A 67 4.78 -2.40 8.83
N LEU A 68 5.80 -2.92 9.53
CA LEU A 68 7.18 -2.59 9.23
C LEU A 68 7.58 -3.05 7.82
N ILE A 69 7.17 -4.26 7.41
CA ILE A 69 7.38 -4.76 6.05
C ILE A 69 6.72 -3.83 5.02
N TYR A 70 5.49 -3.38 5.26
CA TYR A 70 4.80 -2.43 4.38
C TYR A 70 5.53 -1.09 4.27
N ILE A 71 6.02 -0.55 5.39
CA ILE A 71 6.83 0.67 5.37
C ILE A 71 8.07 0.45 4.51
N ILE A 72 8.78 -0.67 4.69
CA ILE A 72 10.01 -0.96 3.94
C ILE A 72 9.74 -1.14 2.44
N LEU A 73 8.74 -1.96 2.10
CA LEU A 73 8.36 -2.21 0.72
C LEU A 73 7.89 -0.95 0.01
N GLY A 74 7.11 -0.10 0.68
CA GLY A 74 6.56 1.11 0.07
C GLY A 74 7.49 2.28 -0.07
N MET A 75 8.68 2.20 0.51
CA MET A 75 9.75 3.08 0.09
C MET A 75 10.10 2.80 -1.39
N VAL A 76 10.00 1.56 -1.87
CA VAL A 76 10.46 1.14 -3.21
C VAL A 76 9.34 0.89 -4.22
N PHE A 77 8.22 0.30 -3.78
CA PHE A 77 7.09 -0.06 -4.63
C PHE A 77 5.99 1.01 -4.57
N GLU A 78 5.30 1.24 -5.68
CA GLU A 78 4.06 2.04 -5.68
C GLU A 78 2.92 1.31 -4.96
N SER A 79 1.91 2.05 -4.51
CA SER A 79 0.83 1.55 -3.64
C SER A 79 0.11 0.33 -4.21
N LEU A 80 -0.42 0.43 -5.42
CA LEU A 80 -1.26 -0.62 -5.99
C LEU A 80 -0.46 -1.90 -6.25
N SER A 81 0.72 -1.78 -6.85
CA SER A 81 1.60 -2.93 -7.13
C SER A 81 2.01 -3.66 -5.85
N MET A 82 2.30 -2.93 -4.77
CA MET A 82 2.61 -3.54 -3.48
C MET A 82 1.42 -4.28 -2.89
N LEU A 83 0.25 -3.64 -2.81
CA LEU A 83 -0.95 -4.22 -2.22
C LEU A 83 -1.33 -5.54 -2.91
N LEU A 84 -1.30 -5.54 -4.25
CA LEU A 84 -1.64 -6.72 -5.02
C LEU A 84 -0.68 -7.88 -4.81
N LEU A 85 0.59 -7.60 -4.52
CA LEU A 85 1.58 -8.63 -4.24
C LEU A 85 1.47 -9.17 -2.80
N THR A 86 1.28 -8.28 -1.82
CA THR A 86 1.41 -8.62 -0.40
C THR A 86 0.10 -9.05 0.27
N VAL A 87 -1.03 -8.45 -0.11
CA VAL A 87 -2.35 -8.78 0.48
C VAL A 87 -2.68 -10.26 0.34
N PRO A 88 -2.48 -10.93 -0.82
CA PRO A 88 -2.71 -12.37 -0.93
C PRO A 88 -1.99 -13.25 0.09
N ILE A 89 -0.83 -12.79 0.57
CA ILE A 89 0.00 -13.52 1.53
C ILE A 89 -0.46 -13.21 2.95
N PHE A 90 -0.62 -11.93 3.29
CA PHE A 90 -0.92 -11.51 4.66
C PHE A 90 -2.40 -11.62 5.04
N PHE A 91 -3.32 -11.53 4.08
CA PHE A 91 -4.75 -11.66 4.34
C PHE A 91 -5.13 -12.97 5.05
N PRO A 92 -4.77 -14.17 4.53
CA PRO A 92 -5.10 -15.43 5.22
C PRO A 92 -4.37 -15.58 6.56
N LEU A 93 -3.17 -15.01 6.71
CA LEU A 93 -2.43 -14.99 7.97
C LEU A 93 -3.15 -14.15 9.03
N VAL A 94 -3.64 -12.97 8.66
CA VAL A 94 -4.32 -12.06 9.59
C VAL A 94 -5.70 -12.60 9.98
N GLU A 95 -6.41 -13.23 9.04
CA GLU A 95 -7.68 -13.93 9.29
C GLU A 95 -7.51 -15.04 10.33
N SER A 96 -6.48 -15.88 10.18
CA SER A 96 -6.20 -16.99 11.08
C SER A 96 -5.68 -16.57 12.46
N LEU A 97 -5.07 -15.38 12.56
CA LEU A 97 -4.75 -14.73 13.84
C LEU A 97 -6.00 -14.13 14.53
N GLY A 98 -7.17 -14.15 13.88
CA GLY A 98 -8.45 -13.72 14.44
C GLY A 98 -8.71 -12.21 14.36
N PHE A 99 -7.99 -11.48 13.51
CA PHE A 99 -8.22 -10.05 13.30
C PHE A 99 -9.32 -9.79 12.26
N ASP A 100 -9.99 -8.65 12.42
CA ASP A 100 -10.97 -8.18 11.43
C ASP A 100 -10.27 -7.73 10.13
N LEU A 101 -10.77 -8.23 9.00
CA LEU A 101 -10.18 -8.03 7.69
C LEU A 101 -10.46 -6.64 7.11
N VAL A 102 -11.55 -5.99 7.53
CA VAL A 102 -11.84 -4.59 7.16
C VAL A 102 -10.85 -3.68 7.86
N TRP A 103 -10.64 -3.88 9.16
CA TRP A 103 -9.61 -3.19 9.93
C TRP A 103 -8.22 -3.38 9.31
N PHE A 104 -7.86 -4.62 8.95
CA PHE A 104 -6.59 -4.90 8.30
C PHE A 104 -6.46 -4.14 6.97
N GLY A 105 -7.50 -4.13 6.15
CA GLY A 105 -7.54 -3.36 4.90
C GLY A 105 -7.30 -1.87 5.13
N ILE A 106 -7.97 -1.28 6.14
CA ILE A 106 -7.79 0.14 6.50
C ILE A 106 -6.35 0.41 6.94
N VAL A 107 -5.83 -0.40 7.86
CA VAL A 107 -4.46 -0.28 8.37
C VAL A 107 -3.44 -0.37 7.24
N VAL A 108 -3.61 -1.35 6.34
CA VAL A 108 -2.73 -1.60 5.20
C VAL A 108 -2.76 -0.43 4.20
N VAL A 109 -3.93 0.11 3.90
CA VAL A 109 -4.04 1.29 3.02
C VAL A 109 -3.36 2.50 3.67
N VAL A 110 -3.62 2.76 4.96
CA VAL A 110 -3.02 3.88 5.68
C VAL A 110 -1.50 3.78 5.73
N VAL A 111 -0.95 2.61 6.10
CA VAL A 111 0.52 2.43 6.15
C VAL A 111 1.15 2.50 4.76
N THR A 112 0.44 2.08 3.71
CA THR A 112 0.90 2.20 2.33
C THR A 112 1.04 3.68 1.93
N GLU A 113 0.05 4.52 2.24
CA GLU A 113 0.15 5.97 1.97
C GLU A 113 1.32 6.62 2.73
N ILE A 114 1.55 6.19 3.98
CA ILE A 114 2.69 6.66 4.79
C ILE A 114 4.01 6.25 4.15
N SER A 115 4.12 5.00 3.69
CA SER A 115 5.35 4.45 3.12
C SER A 115 5.80 5.21 1.86
N LEU A 116 4.86 5.69 1.03
CA LEU A 116 5.14 6.42 -0.21
C LEU A 116 5.74 7.82 0.01
N ILE A 117 5.61 8.37 1.21
CA ILE A 117 6.19 9.67 1.59
C ILE A 117 7.36 9.53 2.57
N THR A 118 7.63 8.31 3.07
CA THR A 118 8.70 8.03 4.02
C THR A 118 10.06 7.96 3.29
N PRO A 119 11.13 8.64 3.80
CA PRO A 119 12.49 8.50 3.26
C PRO A 119 12.98 7.04 3.34
N PRO A 120 13.78 6.51 2.37
CA PRO A 120 14.80 7.21 1.58
C PRO A 120 14.43 7.50 0.11
N VAL A 121 13.50 6.74 -0.48
CA VAL A 121 13.04 6.98 -1.85
C VAL A 121 11.76 7.80 -1.83
N GLY A 122 10.74 7.36 -1.06
CA GLY A 122 9.47 8.06 -0.93
C GLY A 122 8.92 8.45 -2.28
N MET A 123 8.40 7.47 -3.05
CA MET A 123 8.14 7.60 -4.48
C MET A 123 7.41 8.90 -4.87
N ASN A 124 6.45 9.34 -4.07
CA ASN A 124 5.73 10.60 -4.31
C ASN A 124 6.66 11.83 -4.22
N VAL A 125 7.55 11.86 -3.23
CA VAL A 125 8.56 12.92 -3.03
C VAL A 125 9.62 12.86 -4.14
N PHE A 126 10.04 11.66 -4.54
CA PHE A 126 11.02 11.48 -5.62
C PHE A 126 10.47 11.96 -6.97
N VAL A 127 9.25 11.55 -7.33
CA VAL A 127 8.56 12.01 -8.54
C VAL A 127 8.38 13.52 -8.52
N LEU A 128 7.99 14.10 -7.38
CA LEU A 128 7.85 15.56 -7.26
C LEU A 128 9.19 16.28 -7.46
N SER A 129 10.29 15.76 -6.91
CA SER A 129 11.64 16.34 -7.10
C SER A 129 12.12 16.26 -8.56
N ALA A 130 11.68 15.26 -9.33
CA ALA A 130 12.00 15.13 -10.75
C ALA A 130 11.29 16.19 -11.62
N VAL A 131 10.08 16.60 -11.20
CA VAL A 131 9.32 17.67 -11.85
C VAL A 131 9.83 19.05 -11.43
N LEU A 132 10.14 19.24 -10.14
CA LEU A 132 10.65 20.48 -9.57
C LEU A 132 12.17 20.49 -9.54
N LYS A 133 12.80 20.77 -10.70
CA LYS A 133 14.27 20.77 -10.86
C LYS A 133 15.03 21.68 -9.89
N ASP A 134 14.39 22.72 -9.37
CA ASP A 134 15.01 23.71 -8.47
C ASP A 134 14.92 23.33 -6.98
N VAL A 135 14.19 22.26 -6.63
CA VAL A 135 13.96 21.85 -5.25
C VAL A 135 14.57 20.48 -5.00
N LYS A 136 15.59 20.42 -4.13
CA LYS A 136 16.20 19.16 -3.71
C LYS A 136 15.19 18.30 -2.94
N ALA A 137 15.21 16.99 -3.18
CA ALA A 137 14.34 16.03 -2.48
C ALA A 137 14.39 16.17 -0.94
N GLY A 138 15.56 16.44 -0.36
CA GLY A 138 15.71 16.66 1.08
C GLY A 138 14.90 17.85 1.64
N THR A 139 14.70 18.91 0.85
CA THR A 139 13.85 20.04 1.24
C THR A 139 12.38 19.63 1.28
N ILE A 140 11.95 18.82 0.30
CA ILE A 140 10.59 18.28 0.22
C ILE A 140 10.33 17.35 1.40
N PHE A 141 11.25 16.42 1.69
CA PHE A 141 11.13 15.52 2.85
C PHE A 141 11.01 16.29 4.18
N LYS A 142 11.80 17.35 4.36
CA LYS A 142 11.70 18.20 5.56
C LYS A 142 10.33 18.89 5.67
N GLY A 143 9.75 19.30 4.53
CA GLY A 143 8.41 19.88 4.48
C GLY A 143 7.29 18.87 4.77
N VAL A 144 7.47 17.61 4.36
CA VAL A 144 6.49 16.53 4.56
C VAL A 144 6.60 15.87 5.94
N THR A 145 7.75 15.98 6.61
CA THR A 145 8.00 15.42 7.96
C THR A 145 6.87 15.67 8.97
N PRO A 146 6.31 16.89 9.14
CA PRO A 146 5.21 17.09 10.08
C PRO A 146 3.94 16.29 9.73
N PHE A 147 3.63 16.12 8.44
CA PHE A 147 2.50 15.31 8.00
C PHE A 147 2.76 13.82 8.24
N TRP A 148 3.97 13.36 7.90
CA TRP A 148 4.40 12.00 8.19
C TRP A 148 4.29 11.66 9.69
N CYS A 149 4.73 12.55 10.58
CA CYS A 149 4.56 12.36 12.02
C CYS A 149 3.09 12.26 12.43
N ALA A 150 2.22 13.12 11.88
CA ALA A 150 0.78 13.08 12.15
C ALA A 150 0.15 11.76 11.65
N ASP A 151 0.59 11.26 10.51
CA ASP A 151 0.10 9.99 9.97
C ASP A 151 0.57 8.78 10.77
N ILE A 152 1.79 8.79 11.33
CA ILE A 152 2.26 7.74 12.24
C ILE A 152 1.41 7.72 13.52
N ILE A 153 1.05 8.89 14.05
CA ILE A 153 0.14 8.98 15.21
C ILE A 153 -1.24 8.42 14.83
N ARG A 154 -1.77 8.80 13.67
CA ARG A 154 -3.03 8.28 13.14
C ARG A 154 -2.99 6.76 12.99
N LEU A 155 -1.91 6.21 12.43
CA LEU A 155 -1.71 4.77 12.27
C LEU A 155 -1.72 4.10 13.64
N ALA A 156 -0.96 4.59 14.61
CA ALA A 156 -0.96 4.03 15.96
C ALA A 156 -2.37 4.03 16.59
N LEU A 157 -3.12 5.13 16.46
CA LEU A 157 -4.50 5.20 16.96
C LEU A 157 -5.40 4.15 16.30
N ILE A 158 -5.32 4.00 14.98
CA ILE A 158 -6.11 3.01 14.21
C ILE A 158 -5.71 1.56 14.56
N THR A 159 -4.42 1.31 14.74
CA THR A 159 -3.92 -0.04 15.03
C THR A 159 -4.24 -0.47 16.46
N PHE A 160 -4.12 0.41 17.45
CA PHE A 160 -4.39 0.09 18.86
C PHE A 160 -5.84 0.31 19.29
N ILE A 161 -6.60 1.12 18.56
CA ILE A 161 -8.02 1.42 18.84
C ILE A 161 -8.84 1.03 17.61
N SER A 162 -9.03 -0.28 17.39
CA SER A 162 -9.76 -0.84 16.25
C SER A 162 -11.20 -0.29 16.13
N SER A 163 -11.81 0.11 17.25
CA SER A 163 -13.13 0.72 17.28
C SER A 163 -13.24 2.02 16.49
N ILE A 164 -12.15 2.78 16.29
CA ILE A 164 -12.19 4.01 15.48
C ILE A 164 -12.40 3.68 13.99
N SER A 165 -11.80 2.59 13.52
CA SER A 165 -11.89 2.17 12.12
C SER A 165 -13.19 1.46 11.79
N LEU A 166 -13.79 0.77 12.76
CA LEU A 166 -15.03 0.00 12.59
C LEU A 166 -16.31 0.84 12.82
N PHE A 167 -16.19 2.08 13.33
CA PHE A 167 -17.34 2.93 13.65
C PHE A 167 -17.80 3.82 12.49
N LEU A 168 -16.99 3.99 11.44
CA LEU A 168 -17.40 4.66 10.20
C LEU A 168 -17.66 3.57 9.14
N PRO A 169 -18.89 3.02 9.06
CA PRO A 169 -19.25 2.07 8.01
C PRO A 169 -19.16 2.69 6.60
#